data_AF-A0AAJ7L742-F1
#
_entry.id   AF-A0AAJ7L742-F1
#
_cell.length_a   1.000
_cell.length_b   1.000
_cell.length_c   1.000
_cell.angle_alpha   90.00
_cell.angle_beta   90.00
_cell.angle_gamma   90.00
#
_symmetry.space_group_name_H-M   'P 1'
#
loop_
_entity.id
_entity.type
_entity.pdbx_description
1 polymer ?
#
loop_
_entity_poly.entity_id
_entity_poly.type
_entity_poly.pdbx_seq_one_letter_code
_entity_poly.pdbx_strand_id
1 'polypeptide(L)'
;MGYQQRNAQPESFWRSPCGASTIGPLAETPDWGKLHNLLSEISMRAEMTSREAEQKKKQFLEGTYNDSLYEDIYRSTRHNWLPRPPRESEYEDDFNNTNIETAFRRVYGYLQHYAVGLEQATLDQVFAHEGKFANLFREIQYSLRLFLCDFDMSISLLRIKKDPDVLRDVMSVEQRKPIGEHKITLRDYMILRDYIDMVSYVSKLFAFLAKHPEKSPALVLRETPVDEGSAFSSLL
;
A
#
# COMPACT_ATOMS: atom_id res chain seq x y z
N MET A 1 -0.68 45.35 12.79
CA MET A 1 0.31 44.45 12.16
C MET A 1 0.10 43.06 12.73
N GLY A 2 -0.64 42.22 12.01
CA GLY A 2 -1.04 40.88 12.45
C GLY A 2 -0.07 39.83 11.96
N TYR A 3 0.35 38.95 12.87
CA TYR A 3 1.33 37.91 12.66
C TYR A 3 0.86 36.81 11.69
N GLN A 4 1.81 36.36 10.88
CA GLN A 4 1.83 35.20 9.98
C GLN A 4 0.88 34.05 10.37
N GLN A 5 -0.15 33.83 9.55
CA GLN A 5 -0.66 32.48 9.32
C GLN A 5 0.41 31.72 8.54
N ARG A 6 1.20 30.92 9.25
CA ARG A 6 2.01 29.87 8.61
C ARG A 6 1.03 28.92 7.93
N ASN A 7 1.08 28.87 6.60
CA ASN A 7 0.44 27.86 5.76
C ASN A 7 0.90 26.47 6.21
N ALA A 8 0.20 25.85 7.17
CA ALA A 8 0.36 24.44 7.43
C ALA A 8 -0.11 23.71 6.17
N GLN A 9 0.80 23.05 5.48
CA GLN A 9 0.44 22.10 4.43
C GLN A 9 -0.56 21.10 5.04
N PRO A 10 -1.67 20.78 4.35
CA PRO A 10 -2.62 19.80 4.85
C PRO A 10 -1.89 18.51 5.21
N GLU A 11 -2.30 17.92 6.33
CA GLU A 11 -1.68 16.70 6.85
C GLU A 11 -1.73 15.61 5.78
N SER A 12 -0.58 14.96 5.55
CA SER A 12 -0.44 13.88 4.58
C SER A 12 -1.42 12.75 4.90
N PHE A 13 -2.36 12.44 3.99
CA PHE A 13 -3.43 11.48 4.26
C PHE A 13 -2.89 10.08 4.62
N TRP A 14 -1.71 9.70 4.13
CA TRP A 14 -1.11 8.39 4.39
C TRP A 14 -0.48 8.24 5.78
N ARG A 15 -0.34 9.33 6.56
CA ARG A 15 0.11 9.30 7.96
C ARG A 15 -1.03 8.96 8.93
N SER A 16 -2.26 9.23 8.51
CA SER A 16 -3.48 8.89 9.25
C SER A 16 -4.58 8.52 8.24
N PRO A 17 -4.43 7.38 7.53
CA PRO A 17 -5.31 7.02 6.41
C PRO A 17 -6.77 6.84 6.83
N CYS A 18 -7.00 6.30 8.03
CA CYS A 18 -8.32 6.12 8.62
C CYS A 18 -8.90 7.39 9.27
N GLY A 19 -8.10 8.45 9.44
CA GLY A 19 -8.45 9.61 10.26
C GLY A 19 -8.19 9.42 11.76
N ALA A 20 -8.31 10.49 12.54
CA ALA A 20 -8.11 10.52 13.99
C ALA A 20 -9.23 9.79 14.74
N SER A 21 -9.27 8.48 14.62
CA SER A 21 -10.09 7.59 15.44
C SER A 21 -9.13 6.72 16.22
N THR A 22 -8.86 7.13 17.46
CA THR A 22 -8.25 6.29 18.49
C THR A 22 -8.92 4.92 18.45
N ILE A 23 -8.14 3.91 18.09
CA ILE A 23 -8.53 2.51 18.21
C ILE A 23 -9.04 2.34 19.64
N GLY A 24 -10.26 1.80 19.77
CA GLY A 24 -10.86 1.43 21.05
C GLY A 24 -10.00 0.41 21.81
N PRO A 25 -10.50 -0.18 22.91
CA PRO A 25 -9.73 -1.16 23.68
C PRO A 25 -9.08 -2.18 22.75
N LEU A 26 -7.77 -2.40 22.93
CA LEU A 26 -6.92 -3.29 22.12
C LEU A 26 -7.72 -4.55 21.78
N ALA A 27 -8.05 -4.72 20.50
CA ALA A 27 -8.75 -5.91 20.03
C ALA A 27 -7.97 -7.16 20.46
N GLU A 28 -8.71 -8.21 20.81
CA GLU A 28 -8.13 -9.52 21.10
C GLU A 28 -7.24 -9.95 19.95
N THR A 29 -6.09 -10.57 20.28
CA THR A 29 -5.19 -11.12 19.26
C THR A 29 -5.98 -12.12 18.41
N PRO A 30 -5.96 -12.00 17.07
CA PRO A 30 -6.72 -12.91 16.22
C PRO A 30 -6.14 -14.33 16.31
N ASP A 31 -7.03 -15.32 16.28
CA ASP A 31 -6.67 -16.70 15.95
C ASP A 31 -6.29 -16.84 14.47
N TRP A 32 -5.77 -18.01 14.08
CA TRP A 32 -5.40 -18.26 12.69
C TRP A 32 -6.57 -18.14 11.71
N GLY A 33 -7.79 -18.54 12.07
CA GLY A 33 -8.95 -18.43 11.18
C GLY A 33 -9.27 -16.99 10.82
N LYS A 34 -9.26 -16.10 11.81
CA LYS A 34 -9.43 -14.64 11.61
C LYS A 34 -8.27 -14.05 10.81
N LEU A 35 -7.04 -14.45 11.10
CA LEU A 35 -5.86 -13.98 10.35
C LEU A 35 -5.89 -14.44 8.89
N HIS A 36 -6.20 -15.71 8.63
CA HIS A 36 -6.35 -16.27 7.29
C HIS A 36 -7.35 -15.45 6.45
N ASN A 37 -8.51 -15.13 7.04
CA ASN A 37 -9.54 -14.34 6.35
C ASN A 37 -9.04 -12.92 6.05
N LEU A 38 -8.39 -12.26 7.02
CA LEU A 38 -7.78 -10.95 6.82
C LEU A 38 -6.77 -10.94 5.67
N LEU A 39 -5.85 -11.91 5.63
CA LEU A 39 -4.84 -12.02 4.57
C LEU A 39 -5.49 -12.27 3.19
N SER A 40 -6.51 -13.12 3.16
CA SER A 40 -7.27 -13.42 1.93
C SER A 40 -8.04 -12.18 1.42
N GLU A 41 -8.66 -11.41 2.32
CA GLU A 41 -9.35 -10.17 1.99
C GLU A 41 -8.39 -9.11 1.45
N ILE A 42 -7.22 -8.93 2.08
CA ILE A 42 -6.16 -8.05 1.58
C ILE A 42 -5.72 -8.47 0.18
N SER A 43 -5.48 -9.77 -0.02
CA SER A 43 -5.09 -10.32 -1.31
C SER A 43 -6.10 -10.01 -2.41
N MET A 44 -7.38 -10.29 -2.16
CA MET A 44 -8.46 -10.05 -3.12
C MET A 44 -8.64 -8.55 -3.40
N ARG A 45 -8.60 -7.71 -2.36
CA ARG A 45 -8.72 -6.25 -2.52
C ARG A 45 -7.58 -5.69 -3.36
N ALA A 46 -6.35 -6.13 -3.10
CA ALA A 46 -5.19 -5.74 -3.89
C ALA A 46 -5.38 -6.13 -5.37
N GLU A 47 -5.83 -7.34 -5.66
CA GLU A 47 -6.10 -7.76 -7.05
C GLU A 47 -7.11 -6.83 -7.74
N MET A 48 -8.22 -6.52 -7.08
CA MET A 48 -9.24 -5.63 -7.61
C MET A 48 -8.69 -4.21 -7.84
N THR A 49 -7.97 -3.66 -6.88
CA THR A 49 -7.34 -2.34 -6.99
C THR A 49 -6.32 -2.28 -8.12
N SER A 50 -5.52 -3.33 -8.32
CA SER A 50 -4.56 -3.43 -9.43
C SER A 50 -5.29 -3.41 -10.78
N ARG A 51 -6.36 -4.20 -10.94
CA ARG A 51 -7.18 -4.24 -12.16
C ARG A 51 -7.85 -2.89 -12.45
N GLU A 52 -8.40 -2.23 -11.44
CA GLU A 52 -9.00 -0.90 -11.57
C GLU A 52 -7.96 0.15 -12.01
N ALA A 53 -6.80 0.16 -11.36
CA ALA A 53 -5.72 1.07 -11.69
C ALA A 53 -5.18 0.83 -13.11
N GLU A 54 -5.12 -0.43 -13.57
CA GLU A 54 -4.73 -0.78 -14.94
C GLU A 54 -5.74 -0.24 -15.98
N GLN A 55 -7.04 -0.32 -15.72
CA GLN A 55 -8.06 0.28 -16.58
C GLN A 55 -7.89 1.81 -16.66
N LYS A 56 -7.63 2.45 -15.53
CA LYS A 56 -7.38 3.90 -15.46
C LYS A 56 -6.08 4.28 -16.18
N LYS A 57 -5.01 3.49 -16.04
CA LYS A 57 -3.76 3.70 -16.79
C LYS A 57 -4.00 3.69 -18.29
N LYS A 58 -4.82 2.75 -18.81
CA LYS A 58 -5.19 2.72 -20.23
C LYS A 58 -5.92 3.99 -20.65
N GLN A 59 -6.91 4.45 -19.89
CA GLN A 59 -7.61 5.71 -20.16
C GLN A 59 -6.66 6.93 -20.16
N PHE A 60 -5.73 6.96 -19.21
CA PHE A 60 -4.71 8.01 -19.13
C PHE A 60 -3.80 8.01 -20.35
N LEU A 61 -3.31 6.84 -20.77
CA LEU A 61 -2.48 6.69 -21.94
C LEU A 61 -3.23 7.05 -23.22
N GLU A 62 -4.40 6.48 -23.48
CA GLU A 62 -5.20 6.75 -24.69
C GLU A 62 -5.52 8.24 -24.83
N GLY A 63 -5.82 8.93 -23.72
CA GLY A 63 -6.11 10.35 -23.74
C GLY A 63 -4.87 11.25 -23.83
N THR A 64 -3.66 10.73 -23.65
CA THR A 64 -2.41 11.51 -23.58
C THR A 64 -1.49 11.20 -24.77
N TYR A 65 -1.31 9.92 -25.06
CA TYR A 65 -0.46 9.36 -26.08
C TYR A 65 -1.29 8.47 -26.99
N ASN A 66 -1.48 8.88 -28.24
CA ASN A 66 -2.09 8.04 -29.26
C ASN A 66 -1.06 7.08 -29.88
N ASP A 67 -0.22 6.46 -29.03
CA ASP A 67 0.91 5.63 -29.46
C ASP A 67 1.01 4.38 -28.59
N SER A 68 0.81 3.22 -29.21
CA SER A 68 0.91 1.91 -28.57
C SER A 68 2.33 1.54 -28.15
N LEU A 69 3.36 2.21 -28.68
CA LEU A 69 4.76 1.96 -28.37
C LEU A 69 5.24 2.68 -27.10
N TYR A 70 4.43 3.60 -26.55
CA TYR A 70 4.82 4.41 -25.40
C TYR A 70 5.24 3.56 -24.20
N GLU A 71 4.46 2.52 -23.88
CA GLU A 71 4.77 1.62 -22.77
C GLU A 71 6.07 0.82 -23.01
N ASP A 72 6.35 0.45 -24.26
CA ASP A 72 7.55 -0.29 -24.63
C ASP A 72 8.81 0.57 -24.49
N ILE A 73 8.74 1.84 -24.91
CA ILE A 73 9.86 2.79 -24.81
C ILE A 73 10.25 3.02 -23.35
N TYR A 74 9.26 3.19 -22.46
CA TYR A 74 9.50 3.52 -21.06
C TYR A 74 9.43 2.32 -20.12
N ARG A 75 9.37 1.09 -20.67
CA ARG A 75 9.19 -0.16 -19.90
C ARG A 75 10.24 -0.35 -18.82
N SER A 76 11.47 0.08 -19.03
CA SER A 76 12.59 -0.06 -18.08
C SER A 76 12.87 1.19 -17.25
N THR A 77 12.28 2.34 -17.61
CA THR A 77 12.48 3.61 -16.90
C THR A 77 11.80 3.55 -15.54
N ARG A 78 12.51 3.88 -14.46
CA ARG A 78 12.01 3.79 -13.08
C ARG A 78 12.47 4.99 -12.26
N HIS A 79 11.70 5.35 -11.25
CA HIS A 79 12.16 6.27 -10.21
C HIS A 79 13.01 5.52 -9.18
N ASN A 80 14.08 6.14 -8.69
CA ASN A 80 14.95 5.53 -7.67
C ASN A 80 14.36 5.64 -6.26
N TRP A 81 13.47 6.60 -6.03
CA TRP A 81 12.82 6.83 -4.74
C TRP A 81 11.54 6.00 -4.56
N LEU A 82 10.98 5.44 -5.64
CA LEU A 82 9.86 4.51 -5.54
C LEU A 82 10.38 3.11 -5.21
N PRO A 83 9.82 2.46 -4.17
CA PRO A 83 10.17 1.08 -3.85
C PRO A 83 9.72 0.16 -4.98
N ARG A 84 10.45 -0.93 -5.15
CA ARG A 84 10.18 -1.90 -6.22
C ARG A 84 9.76 -3.22 -5.59
N PRO A 85 8.67 -3.84 -6.07
CA PRO A 85 8.46 -5.24 -5.75
C PRO A 85 9.62 -6.05 -6.36
N PRO A 86 9.95 -7.22 -5.81
CA PRO A 86 10.80 -8.20 -6.49
C PRO A 86 10.28 -8.48 -7.89
N ARG A 87 11.12 -9.02 -8.77
CA ARG A 87 10.64 -9.53 -10.07
C ARG A 87 9.81 -10.79 -9.83
N GLU A 88 8.92 -11.12 -10.76
CA GLU A 88 8.10 -12.33 -10.62
C GLU A 88 8.95 -13.61 -10.48
N SER A 89 10.11 -13.65 -11.14
CA SER A 89 11.08 -14.75 -11.01
C SER A 89 11.73 -14.84 -9.62
N GLU A 90 11.60 -13.81 -8.79
CA GLU A 90 12.16 -13.71 -7.44
C GLU A 90 11.07 -13.86 -6.36
N TYR A 91 9.79 -14.04 -6.75
CA TYR A 91 8.67 -14.11 -5.81
C TYR A 91 8.76 -15.31 -4.87
N GLU A 92 9.12 -16.48 -5.37
CA GLU A 92 9.21 -17.68 -4.53
C GLU A 92 10.23 -17.49 -3.40
N ASP A 93 11.43 -17.01 -3.73
CA ASP A 93 12.48 -16.73 -2.75
C ASP A 93 12.06 -15.61 -1.78
N ASP A 94 11.50 -14.52 -2.27
CA ASP A 94 11.03 -13.42 -1.40
C ASP A 94 9.90 -13.88 -0.46
N PHE A 95 8.92 -14.62 -0.97
CA PHE A 95 7.76 -15.09 -0.20
C PHE A 95 8.19 -16.09 0.88
N ASN A 96 9.10 -17.01 0.54
CA ASN A 96 9.65 -17.96 1.49
C ASN A 96 10.45 -17.27 2.60
N ASN A 97 11.09 -16.14 2.32
CA ASN A 97 11.87 -15.38 3.31
C ASN A 97 11.06 -14.30 4.04
N THR A 98 9.77 -14.15 3.73
CA THR A 98 8.91 -13.13 4.31
C THR A 98 7.91 -13.74 5.29
N ASN A 99 7.87 -13.22 6.52
CA ASN A 99 6.81 -13.52 7.50
C ASN A 99 5.73 -12.43 7.50
N ILE A 100 4.60 -12.69 8.15
CA ILE A 100 3.44 -11.78 8.15
C ILE A 100 3.79 -10.40 8.72
N GLU A 101 4.55 -10.34 9.81
CA GLU A 101 4.98 -9.08 10.41
C GLU A 101 5.80 -8.22 9.44
N THR A 102 6.78 -8.85 8.78
CA THR A 102 7.66 -8.20 7.81
C THR A 102 6.87 -7.74 6.60
N ALA A 103 5.93 -8.56 6.11
CA ALA A 103 5.06 -8.22 4.98
C ALA A 103 4.25 -6.95 5.25
N PHE A 104 3.54 -6.89 6.39
CA PHE A 104 2.73 -5.74 6.76
C PHE A 104 3.56 -4.46 6.89
N ARG A 105 4.71 -4.51 7.58
CA ARG A 105 5.60 -3.36 7.73
C ARG A 105 6.13 -2.86 6.39
N ARG A 106 6.72 -3.78 5.61
CA ARG A 106 7.35 -3.47 4.32
C ARG A 106 6.34 -2.89 3.34
N VAL A 107 5.19 -3.55 3.18
CA VAL A 107 4.16 -3.11 2.24
C VAL A 107 3.53 -1.80 2.66
N TYR A 108 3.26 -1.59 3.96
CA TYR A 108 2.74 -0.31 4.43
C TYR A 108 3.67 0.85 4.06
N GLY A 109 4.97 0.71 4.34
CA GLY A 109 5.97 1.70 3.93
C GLY A 109 6.00 1.89 2.42
N TYR A 110 5.90 0.82 1.63
CA TYR A 110 5.86 0.92 0.17
C TYR A 110 4.65 1.71 -0.32
N LEU A 111 3.45 1.40 0.17
CA LEU A 111 2.22 2.08 -0.18
C LEU A 111 2.27 3.58 0.19
N GLN A 112 2.92 3.95 1.30
CA GLN A 112 3.12 5.36 1.65
C GLN A 112 4.02 6.10 0.64
N HIS A 113 5.03 5.45 0.04
CA HIS A 113 5.82 6.07 -1.04
C HIS A 113 4.95 6.34 -2.28
N TYR A 114 4.10 5.39 -2.67
CA TYR A 114 3.16 5.59 -3.77
C TYR A 114 2.11 6.65 -3.45
N ALA A 115 1.73 6.82 -2.18
CA ALA A 115 0.83 7.88 -1.76
C ALA A 115 1.43 9.28 -2.01
N VAL A 116 2.73 9.46 -1.77
CA VAL A 116 3.46 10.69 -2.11
C VAL A 116 3.42 10.93 -3.62
N GLY A 117 3.70 9.91 -4.42
CA GLY A 117 3.68 10.03 -5.88
C GLY A 117 2.31 10.36 -6.44
N LEU A 118 1.27 9.67 -5.99
CA LEU A 118 -0.11 9.87 -6.44
C LEU A 118 -0.70 11.19 -5.95
N GLU A 119 -0.31 11.67 -4.76
CA GLU A 119 -0.60 13.04 -4.33
C GLU A 119 -0.04 14.04 -5.34
N GLN A 120 1.25 13.91 -5.70
CA GLN A 120 1.88 14.79 -6.67
C GLN A 120 1.20 14.71 -8.04
N ALA A 121 0.99 13.52 -8.60
CA ALA A 121 0.31 13.34 -9.88
C ALA A 121 -1.10 13.95 -9.89
N THR A 122 -1.84 13.84 -8.78
CA THR A 122 -3.15 14.49 -8.64
C THR A 122 -3.04 16.02 -8.69
N LEU A 123 -2.05 16.59 -8.00
CA LEU A 123 -1.80 18.03 -8.01
C LEU A 123 -1.41 18.50 -9.42
N ASP A 124 -0.58 17.76 -10.13
CA ASP A 124 -0.19 18.11 -11.50
C ASP A 124 -1.38 18.08 -12.46
N GLN A 125 -2.31 17.14 -12.31
CA GLN A 125 -3.55 17.20 -13.08
C GLN A 125 -4.33 18.49 -12.82
N VAL A 126 -4.39 18.96 -11.58
CA VAL A 126 -5.12 20.18 -11.21
C VAL A 126 -4.41 21.44 -11.71
N PHE A 127 -3.08 21.51 -11.60
CA PHE A 127 -2.33 22.75 -11.83
C PHE A 127 -1.63 22.83 -13.20
N ALA A 128 -1.28 21.71 -13.82
CA ALA A 128 -0.54 21.66 -15.08
C ALA A 128 -1.39 21.18 -16.27
N HIS A 129 -2.46 20.40 -16.04
CA HIS A 129 -3.24 19.76 -17.12
C HIS A 129 -4.75 20.10 -17.08
N GLU A 130 -5.13 21.24 -16.50
CA GLU A 130 -6.51 21.76 -16.48
C GLU A 130 -7.56 20.76 -15.93
N GLY A 131 -7.12 19.78 -15.15
CA GLY A 131 -7.98 18.79 -14.52
C GLY A 131 -8.38 17.62 -15.40
N LYS A 132 -7.82 17.44 -16.61
CA LYS A 132 -8.24 16.41 -17.58
C LYS A 132 -8.37 15.01 -16.99
N PHE A 133 -7.41 14.60 -16.15
CA PHE A 133 -7.43 13.30 -15.46
C PHE A 133 -7.49 13.44 -13.93
N ALA A 134 -7.89 14.60 -13.40
CA ALA A 134 -7.88 14.83 -11.96
C ALA A 134 -8.77 13.85 -11.19
N ASN A 135 -9.96 13.53 -11.71
CA ASN A 135 -10.86 12.55 -11.07
C ASN A 135 -10.27 11.13 -11.09
N LEU A 136 -9.61 10.76 -12.18
CA LEU A 136 -8.95 9.47 -12.32
C LEU A 136 -7.88 9.29 -11.24
N PHE A 137 -6.98 10.25 -11.07
CA PHE A 137 -5.94 10.16 -10.04
C PHE A 137 -6.50 10.28 -8.62
N ARG A 138 -7.55 11.08 -8.40
CA ARG A 138 -8.26 11.14 -7.10
C ARG A 138 -8.88 9.81 -6.70
N GLU A 139 -9.50 9.10 -7.64
CA GLU A 139 -10.09 7.78 -7.39
C GLU A 139 -9.01 6.76 -7.03
N ILE A 140 -7.87 6.77 -7.71
CA ILE A 140 -6.72 5.91 -7.37
C ILE A 140 -6.17 6.27 -5.98
N GLN A 141 -6.01 7.57 -5.69
CA GLN A 141 -5.56 8.05 -4.38
C GLN A 141 -6.53 7.64 -3.26
N TYR A 142 -7.84 7.68 -3.53
CA TYR A 142 -8.86 7.24 -2.59
C TYR A 142 -8.77 5.74 -2.34
N SER A 143 -8.67 4.92 -3.39
CA SER A 143 -8.47 3.47 -3.24
C SER A 143 -7.20 3.14 -2.46
N LEU A 144 -6.09 3.84 -2.72
CA LEU A 144 -4.85 3.70 -1.93
C LEU A 144 -5.04 4.11 -0.47
N ARG A 145 -5.80 5.18 -0.20
CA ARG A 145 -6.10 5.60 1.18
C ARG A 145 -6.86 4.52 1.95
N LEU A 146 -7.89 3.93 1.33
CA LEU A 146 -8.62 2.83 1.95
C LEU A 146 -7.70 1.65 2.22
N PHE A 147 -6.83 1.33 1.28
CA PHE A 147 -5.89 0.23 1.42
C PHE A 147 -4.86 0.47 2.53
N LEU A 148 -4.30 1.68 2.61
CA LEU A 148 -3.45 2.09 3.73
C LEU A 148 -4.18 2.02 5.08
N CYS A 149 -5.48 2.33 5.11
CA CYS A 149 -6.27 2.20 6.33
C CYS A 149 -6.41 0.72 6.76
N ASP A 150 -6.68 -0.19 5.82
CA ASP A 150 -6.73 -1.63 6.11
C ASP A 150 -5.41 -2.12 6.73
N PHE A 151 -4.27 -1.70 6.16
CA PHE A 151 -2.95 -2.02 6.70
C PHE A 151 -2.71 -1.40 8.08
N ASP A 152 -3.08 -0.13 8.28
CA ASP A 152 -2.89 0.56 9.55
C ASP A 152 -3.65 -0.11 10.70
N MET A 153 -4.90 -0.51 10.42
CA MET A 153 -5.73 -1.28 11.34
C MET A 153 -5.16 -2.68 11.58
N SER A 154 -4.72 -3.37 10.53
CA SER A 154 -4.16 -4.73 10.63
C SER A 154 -2.86 -4.76 11.44
N ILE A 155 -1.97 -3.79 11.21
CA ILE A 155 -0.74 -3.62 11.97
C ILE A 155 -1.04 -3.44 13.46
N SER A 156 -2.06 -2.62 13.76
CA SER A 156 -2.48 -2.37 15.13
C SER A 156 -3.11 -3.61 15.79
N LEU A 157 -3.99 -4.32 15.06
CA LEU A 157 -4.62 -5.57 15.50
C LEU A 157 -3.58 -6.66 15.81
N LEU A 158 -2.57 -6.80 14.95
CA LEU A 158 -1.51 -7.79 15.07
C LEU A 158 -0.37 -7.36 16.00
N ARG A 159 -0.47 -6.15 16.59
CA ARG A 159 0.55 -5.55 17.47
C ARG A 159 1.94 -5.48 16.82
N ILE A 160 1.94 -5.25 15.52
CA ILE A 160 3.15 -5.10 14.72
C ILE A 160 3.72 -3.69 14.97
N LYS A 161 5.02 -3.60 15.20
CA LYS A 161 5.69 -2.31 15.36
C LYS A 161 5.74 -1.58 14.00
N LYS A 162 5.15 -0.39 13.93
CA LYS A 162 5.23 0.48 12.74
C LYS A 162 6.65 1.04 12.55
N ASP A 163 7.08 1.08 11.30
CA ASP A 163 8.21 1.90 10.88
C ASP A 163 7.81 3.39 10.83
N PRO A 164 8.75 4.34 10.85
CA PRO A 164 8.44 5.75 10.71
C PRO A 164 7.69 6.05 9.40
N ASP A 165 6.71 6.96 9.47
CA ASP A 165 5.95 7.38 8.29
C ASP A 165 6.88 7.95 7.20
N VAL A 166 6.58 7.60 5.95
CA VAL A 166 7.23 8.22 4.79
C VAL A 166 6.79 9.68 4.71
N LEU A 167 7.77 10.58 4.62
CA LEU A 167 7.54 12.00 4.44
C LEU A 167 7.53 12.36 2.96
N ARG A 168 6.94 13.52 2.63
CA ARG A 168 6.88 13.98 1.24
C ARG A 168 8.27 14.05 0.61
N ASP A 169 9.28 14.48 1.36
CA ASP A 169 10.67 14.74 0.94
C ASP A 169 11.41 13.53 0.35
N VAL A 170 10.86 12.32 0.46
CA VAL A 170 11.30 11.16 -0.33
C VAL A 170 11.28 11.45 -1.84
N MET A 171 10.38 12.32 -2.28
CA MET A 171 10.36 12.89 -3.62
C MET A 171 11.02 14.27 -3.61
N SER A 172 12.13 14.39 -4.32
CA SER A 172 12.90 15.65 -4.40
C SER A 172 12.10 16.80 -5.01
N VAL A 173 12.49 18.04 -4.73
CA VAL A 173 11.81 19.24 -5.24
C VAL A 173 11.86 19.28 -6.77
N GLU A 174 12.99 18.88 -7.34
CA GLU A 174 13.24 18.80 -8.78
C GLU A 174 12.28 17.80 -9.45
N GLN A 175 12.00 16.69 -8.78
CA GLN A 175 11.04 15.69 -9.26
C GLN A 175 9.59 16.14 -9.10
N ARG A 176 9.26 16.94 -8.08
CA ARG A 176 7.90 17.51 -7.92
C ARG A 176 7.61 18.61 -8.93
N LYS A 177 8.62 19.37 -9.33
CA LYS A 177 8.50 20.49 -10.27
C LYS A 177 9.40 20.29 -11.51
N PRO A 178 9.21 19.20 -12.28
CA PRO A 178 10.03 18.98 -13.44
C PRO A 178 9.70 20.00 -14.52
N ILE A 179 10.72 20.45 -15.26
CA ILE A 179 10.54 21.42 -16.34
C ILE A 179 10.02 20.71 -17.60
N GLY A 180 8.79 21.03 -17.99
CA GLY A 180 8.15 20.60 -19.23
C GLY A 180 7.06 19.56 -19.02
N GLU A 181 5.95 19.74 -19.75
CA GLU A 181 4.74 18.91 -19.64
C GLU A 181 5.04 17.41 -19.84
N HIS A 182 5.82 17.05 -20.87
CA HIS A 182 6.22 15.67 -21.13
C HIS A 182 6.89 14.99 -19.92
N LYS A 183 7.70 15.73 -19.14
CA LYS A 183 8.37 15.16 -17.97
C LYS A 183 7.40 14.94 -16.80
N ILE A 184 6.42 15.83 -16.63
CA ILE A 184 5.34 15.68 -15.64
C ILE A 184 4.54 14.42 -16.00
N THR A 185 4.06 14.35 -17.23
CA THR A 185 3.23 13.26 -17.73
C THR A 185 3.93 11.91 -17.69
N LEU A 186 5.21 11.85 -18.10
CA LEU A 186 6.01 10.62 -18.02
C LEU A 186 6.19 10.16 -16.57
N ARG A 187 6.45 11.08 -15.64
CA ARG A 187 6.58 10.76 -14.22
C ARG A 187 5.28 10.23 -13.65
N ASP A 188 4.14 10.87 -13.95
CA ASP A 188 2.82 10.44 -13.47
C ASP A 188 2.44 9.06 -14.01
N TYR A 189 2.74 8.81 -15.30
CA TYR A 189 2.64 7.48 -15.89
C TYR A 189 3.49 6.44 -15.13
N MET A 190 4.76 6.75 -14.86
CA MET A 190 5.67 5.82 -14.17
C MET A 190 5.20 5.52 -12.74
N ILE A 191 4.73 6.53 -12.00
CA ILE A 191 4.14 6.35 -10.66
C ILE A 191 2.93 5.41 -10.74
N LEU A 192 2.02 5.63 -11.70
CA LEU A 192 0.82 4.81 -11.86
C LEU A 192 1.15 3.37 -12.26
N ARG A 193 2.03 3.18 -13.25
CA ARG A 193 2.48 1.85 -13.68
C ARG A 193 3.13 1.09 -12.53
N ASP A 194 4.09 1.72 -11.85
CA ASP A 194 4.83 1.05 -10.77
C ASP A 194 3.91 0.77 -9.56
N TYR A 195 2.87 1.59 -9.34
CA TYR A 195 1.84 1.33 -8.33
C TYR A 195 1.03 0.07 -8.65
N ILE A 196 0.65 -0.12 -9.91
CA ILE A 196 -0.07 -1.31 -10.38
C ILE A 196 0.76 -2.57 -10.13
N ASP A 197 2.06 -2.53 -10.48
CA ASP A 197 3.01 -3.62 -10.22
C ASP A 197 3.10 -3.93 -8.72
N MET A 198 3.22 -2.89 -7.88
CA MET A 198 3.27 -3.04 -6.43
C MET A 198 2.01 -3.69 -5.86
N VAL A 199 0.83 -3.21 -6.23
CA VAL A 199 -0.43 -3.77 -5.70
C VAL A 199 -0.66 -5.20 -6.21
N SER A 200 -0.26 -5.52 -7.44
CA SER A 200 -0.26 -6.90 -7.95
C SER A 200 0.64 -7.82 -7.12
N TYR A 201 1.84 -7.35 -6.78
CA TYR A 201 2.74 -8.06 -5.88
C TYR A 201 2.11 -8.28 -4.49
N VAL A 202 1.47 -7.26 -3.91
CA VAL A 202 0.78 -7.37 -2.61
C VAL A 202 -0.29 -8.46 -2.65
N SER A 203 -1.09 -8.52 -3.72
CA SER A 203 -2.07 -9.59 -3.90
C SER A 203 -1.42 -10.98 -3.79
N LYS A 204 -0.37 -11.21 -4.58
CA LYS A 204 0.33 -12.51 -4.63
C LYS A 204 1.00 -12.86 -3.29
N LEU A 205 1.65 -11.89 -2.64
CA LEU A 205 2.30 -12.08 -1.35
C LEU A 205 1.29 -12.48 -0.26
N PHE A 206 0.17 -11.76 -0.15
CA PHE A 206 -0.82 -12.04 0.88
C PHE A 206 -1.62 -13.31 0.60
N ALA A 207 -1.85 -13.67 -0.66
CA ALA A 207 -2.38 -14.98 -1.04
C ALA A 207 -1.44 -16.13 -0.62
N PHE A 208 -0.13 -15.93 -0.76
CA PHE A 208 0.86 -16.88 -0.28
C PHE A 208 0.80 -17.00 1.24
N LEU A 209 0.89 -15.89 1.97
CA LEU A 209 0.90 -15.88 3.44
C LEU A 209 -0.37 -16.50 4.04
N ALA A 210 -1.53 -16.33 3.40
CA ALA A 210 -2.78 -16.96 3.83
C ALA A 210 -2.72 -18.49 3.85
N LYS A 211 -1.82 -19.11 3.08
CA LYS A 211 -1.66 -20.57 3.00
C LYS A 211 -0.56 -21.12 3.92
N HIS A 212 0.15 -20.25 4.63
CA HIS A 212 1.38 -20.58 5.35
C HIS A 212 1.27 -20.15 6.83
N PRO A 213 0.49 -20.88 7.66
CA PRO A 213 0.29 -20.56 9.08
C PRO A 213 1.60 -20.44 9.87
N GLU A 214 2.64 -21.18 9.49
CA GLU A 214 3.96 -21.15 10.11
C GLU A 214 4.69 -19.80 9.95
N LYS A 215 4.21 -18.91 9.05
CA LYS A 215 4.69 -17.54 8.88
C LYS A 215 4.02 -16.53 9.83
N SER A 216 3.11 -16.99 10.70
CA SER A 216 2.33 -16.15 11.60
C SER A 216 3.14 -15.58 12.76
N PRO A 217 2.73 -14.42 13.32
CA PRO A 217 3.31 -13.93 14.56
C PRO A 217 3.13 -14.95 15.68
N ALA A 218 4.13 -15.08 16.56
CA ALA A 218 4.10 -16.06 17.66
C ALA A 218 2.89 -15.92 18.60
N LEU A 219 2.30 -14.72 18.67
CA LEU A 219 1.10 -14.43 19.46
C LEU A 219 -0.18 -15.10 18.90
N VAL A 220 -0.21 -15.41 17.61
CA VAL A 220 -1.35 -16.06 16.92
C VAL A 220 -1.26 -17.59 17.03
N LEU A 221 -0.05 -18.13 17.13
CA LEU A 221 0.22 -19.57 17.24
C LEU A 221 0.10 -20.14 18.66
N ARG A 222 -0.20 -19.30 19.66
CA ARG A 222 -0.51 -19.80 21.00
C ARG A 222 -1.91 -20.39 20.98
N GLU A 223 -1.99 -21.69 20.71
CA GLU A 223 -3.15 -22.49 21.07
C GLU A 223 -3.46 -22.23 22.55
N THR A 224 -4.74 -21.96 22.84
CA THR A 224 -5.25 -22.00 24.21
C THR A 224 -4.79 -23.31 24.86
N PRO A 225 -4.28 -23.31 26.11
CA PRO A 225 -4.03 -24.55 26.81
C PRO A 225 -5.34 -25.34 26.79
N VAL A 226 -5.33 -26.51 26.17
CA VAL A 226 -6.36 -27.51 26.43
C VAL A 226 -6.20 -27.83 27.91
N ASP A 227 -7.22 -27.52 28.71
CA ASP A 227 -7.33 -27.98 30.10
C ASP A 227 -7.50 -29.51 30.08
N GLU A 228 -6.40 -30.23 29.80
CA GLU A 228 -6.26 -31.64 30.16
C GLU A 228 -5.94 -31.69 31.66
N GLY A 229 -6.96 -31.56 32.49
CA GLY A 229 -6.74 -31.34 33.92
C GLY A 229 -7.92 -31.57 34.86
N SER A 230 -8.91 -32.39 34.50
CA SER A 230 -9.76 -33.03 35.51
C SER A 230 -9.87 -34.51 35.21
N ALA A 231 -8.76 -35.20 35.47
CA ALA A 231 -8.77 -36.63 35.64
C ALA A 231 -9.63 -36.95 36.86
N PHE A 232 -10.68 -37.75 36.61
CA PHE A 232 -11.22 -38.70 37.56
C PHE A 232 -10.13 -39.24 38.50
N SER A 233 -10.25 -38.95 39.79
CA SER A 233 -9.71 -39.83 40.82
C SER A 233 -10.89 -40.35 41.64
N SER A 234 -11.18 -41.62 41.39
CA SER A 234 -12.04 -42.47 42.17
C SER A 234 -11.52 -42.68 43.60
N LEU A 235 -12.44 -43.11 44.48
CA LEU A 235 -12.26 -43.84 45.75
C LEU A 235 -12.18 -43.01 47.05
N LEU A 236 -13.33 -42.79 47.69
CA LEU A 236 -13.81 -43.55 48.87
C LEU A 236 -15.24 -43.15 49.24
#